data_AF-A0A5J5LPQ3-F1
#
_entry.id   AF-A0A5J5LPQ3-F1
#
_cell.length_a   1.000
_cell.length_b   1.000
_cell.length_c   1.000
_cell.angle_alpha   90.00
_cell.angle_beta   90.00
_cell.angle_gamma   90.00
#
_symmetry.space_group_name_H-M   'P 1'
#
loop_
_entity.id
_entity.type
_entity.pdbx_description
1 polymer ?
#
loop_
_entity_poly.entity_id
_entity_poly.type
_entity_poly.pdbx_seq_one_letter_code
_entity_poly.pdbx_strand_id
1 'polypeptide(L)'
;MGNRRDRRERKASQGDALKQEIANNINDRYLLICDNAHRWAASLLYWLEIVQETGAILVLLSIAEVKTGIFLKMSKIELGRLSEAQIREIMIREAIAIDFSLTPSKIARLQSIAGSNPMLAKQAVQEAKLGRHFPEGKEMSISMWHPLSMLYLQP
;
A
#
# COMPACT_ATOMS: atom_id res chain seq x y z
N MET A 1 -32.85 -3.02 23.53
CA MET A 1 -32.12 -3.62 22.40
C MET A 1 -32.21 -2.68 21.20
N GLY A 2 -31.25 -1.76 21.04
CA GLY A 2 -31.20 -0.81 19.93
C GLY A 2 -30.84 -1.51 18.61
N ASN A 3 -31.68 -1.30 17.62
CA ASN A 3 -31.82 -2.06 16.38
C ASN A 3 -30.52 -2.04 15.53
N ARG A 4 -29.87 -3.20 15.34
CA ARG A 4 -28.69 -3.33 14.46
C ARG A 4 -28.99 -2.93 13.01
N ARG A 5 -30.27 -2.90 12.60
CA ARG A 5 -30.72 -2.51 11.26
C ARG A 5 -30.60 -1.00 11.04
N ASP A 6 -31.17 -0.18 11.92
CA ASP A 6 -31.10 1.30 11.83
C ASP A 6 -29.64 1.81 11.76
N ARG A 7 -28.72 1.14 12.48
CA ARG A 7 -27.30 1.50 12.47
C ARG A 7 -26.59 1.15 11.15
N ARG A 8 -27.04 0.11 10.45
CA ARG A 8 -26.53 -0.27 9.12
C ARG A 8 -27.09 0.65 8.04
N GLU A 9 -28.36 1.00 8.12
CA GLU A 9 -29.03 1.91 7.18
C GLU A 9 -28.42 3.31 7.20
N ARG A 10 -28.18 3.87 8.40
CA ARG A 10 -27.49 5.17 8.53
C ARG A 10 -26.06 5.17 8.01
N LYS A 11 -25.33 4.05 8.14
CA LYS A 11 -23.97 3.93 7.60
C LYS A 11 -23.97 3.81 6.07
N ALA A 12 -24.94 3.09 5.51
CA ALA A 12 -25.10 2.98 4.07
C ALA A 12 -25.41 4.34 3.44
N SER A 13 -26.35 5.09 4.02
CA SER A 13 -26.71 6.43 3.52
C SER A 13 -25.56 7.43 3.60
N GLN A 14 -24.72 7.35 4.63
CA GLN A 14 -23.50 8.17 4.73
C GLN A 14 -22.47 7.82 3.65
N GLY A 15 -22.28 6.53 3.37
CA GLY A 15 -21.35 6.09 2.33
C GLY A 15 -21.76 6.55 0.93
N ASP A 16 -23.05 6.48 0.61
CA ASP A 16 -23.56 6.92 -0.68
C ASP A 16 -23.58 8.45 -0.81
N ALA A 17 -23.88 9.17 0.28
CA ALA A 17 -23.74 10.63 0.30
C ALA A 17 -22.31 11.09 0.00
N LEU A 18 -21.31 10.45 0.62
CA LEU A 18 -19.90 10.75 0.39
C LEU A 18 -19.48 10.47 -1.07
N LYS A 19 -19.91 9.33 -1.63
CA LYS A 19 -19.68 9.00 -3.04
C LYS A 19 -20.24 10.06 -3.98
N GLN A 20 -21.44 10.56 -3.69
CA GLN A 20 -22.07 11.60 -4.48
C GLN A 20 -21.34 12.93 -4.35
N GLU A 21 -20.94 13.30 -3.13
CA GLU A 21 -20.17 14.51 -2.88
C GLU A 21 -18.84 14.50 -3.64
N ILE A 22 -18.11 13.37 -3.60
CA ILE A 22 -16.87 13.21 -4.36
C ILE A 22 -17.15 13.32 -5.87
N ALA A 23 -18.14 12.58 -6.38
CA ALA A 23 -18.47 12.59 -7.82
C ALA A 23 -18.88 13.99 -8.32
N ASN A 24 -19.51 14.81 -7.49
CA ASN A 24 -19.93 16.16 -7.85
C ASN A 24 -18.77 17.17 -7.87
N ASN A 25 -17.67 16.91 -7.18
CA ASN A 25 -16.57 17.87 -7.00
C ASN A 25 -15.28 17.45 -7.72
N ILE A 26 -15.22 16.23 -8.21
CA ILE A 26 -14.07 15.68 -8.91
C ILE A 26 -14.13 16.01 -10.42
N ASN A 27 -12.95 16.20 -11.01
CA ASN A 27 -12.74 16.49 -12.43
C ASN A 27 -11.34 16.06 -12.87
N ASP A 28 -10.96 16.43 -14.09
CA ASP A 28 -9.69 16.15 -14.75
C ASP A 28 -8.42 16.62 -14.03
N ARG A 29 -8.53 17.46 -13.00
CA ARG A 29 -7.39 17.89 -12.18
C ARG A 29 -7.05 16.93 -11.04
N TYR A 30 -7.90 15.95 -10.79
CA TYR A 30 -7.75 15.06 -9.64
C TYR A 30 -7.19 13.69 -10.05
N LEU A 31 -6.30 13.18 -9.19
CA LEU A 31 -5.76 11.83 -9.26
C LEU A 31 -6.28 11.02 -8.07
N LEU A 32 -7.01 9.94 -8.33
CA LEU A 32 -7.47 9.00 -7.32
C LEU A 32 -6.63 7.74 -7.37
N ILE A 33 -5.93 7.48 -6.26
CA ILE A 33 -5.15 6.26 -6.06
C ILE A 33 -5.98 5.31 -5.21
N CYS A 34 -6.40 4.20 -5.81
CA CYS A 34 -7.22 3.18 -5.17
C CYS A 34 -6.36 1.95 -4.87
N ASP A 35 -5.90 1.85 -3.61
CA ASP A 35 -5.08 0.72 -3.20
C ASP A 35 -5.90 -0.56 -3.01
N ASN A 36 -5.30 -1.70 -3.33
CA ASN A 36 -5.91 -3.03 -3.23
C ASN A 36 -7.30 -3.14 -3.91
N ALA A 37 -7.47 -2.47 -5.05
CA ALA A 37 -8.77 -2.32 -5.72
C ALA A 37 -9.41 -3.65 -6.15
N HIS A 38 -8.62 -4.71 -6.35
CA HIS A 38 -9.12 -6.08 -6.60
C HIS A 38 -9.98 -6.67 -5.48
N ARG A 39 -9.91 -6.12 -4.26
CA ARG A 39 -10.71 -6.56 -3.12
C ARG A 39 -12.00 -5.76 -2.95
N TRP A 40 -12.16 -4.69 -3.73
CA TRP A 40 -13.27 -3.77 -3.56
C TRP A 40 -14.57 -4.40 -4.04
N ALA A 41 -15.68 -4.03 -3.39
CA ALA A 41 -16.99 -4.51 -3.79
C ALA A 41 -17.36 -4.01 -5.19
N ALA A 42 -18.10 -4.82 -5.95
CA ALA A 42 -18.52 -4.48 -7.31
C ALA A 42 -19.24 -3.13 -7.41
N SER A 43 -20.03 -2.75 -6.40
CA SER A 43 -20.71 -1.45 -6.35
C SER A 43 -19.75 -0.26 -6.28
N LEU A 44 -18.60 -0.41 -5.62
CA LEU A 44 -17.59 0.64 -5.54
C LEU A 44 -16.79 0.72 -6.85
N LEU A 45 -16.53 -0.42 -7.50
CA LEU A 45 -15.93 -0.46 -8.83
C LEU A 45 -16.83 0.18 -9.89
N TYR A 46 -18.14 -0.08 -9.84
CA TYR A 46 -19.12 0.59 -10.69
C TYR A 46 -19.15 2.11 -10.46
N TRP A 47 -19.08 2.55 -9.21
CA TRP A 47 -19.02 3.97 -8.90
C TRP A 47 -17.74 4.62 -9.45
N LEU A 48 -16.60 3.92 -9.48
CA LEU A 48 -15.39 4.44 -10.12
C LEU A 48 -15.56 4.64 -11.63
N GLU A 49 -16.42 3.88 -12.30
CA GLU A 49 -16.72 4.13 -13.73
C GLU A 49 -17.42 5.48 -13.92
N ILE A 50 -18.35 5.83 -13.01
CA ILE A 50 -19.00 7.15 -12.99
C ILE A 50 -17.96 8.25 -12.73
N VAL A 51 -17.03 8.00 -11.80
CA VAL A 51 -15.95 8.96 -11.51
C VAL A 51 -15.04 9.13 -12.73
N GLN A 52 -14.72 8.07 -13.46
CA GLN A 52 -13.90 8.15 -14.67
C GLN A 52 -14.54 9.06 -15.74
N GLU A 53 -15.88 9.05 -15.86
CA GLU A 53 -16.62 9.90 -16.80
C GLU A 53 -16.48 11.40 -16.51
N THR A 54 -16.12 11.79 -15.28
CA THR A 54 -15.84 13.20 -14.91
C THR A 54 -14.50 13.72 -15.47
N GLY A 55 -13.69 12.85 -16.06
CA GLY A 55 -12.34 13.14 -16.52
C GLY A 55 -11.25 12.91 -15.47
N ALA A 56 -11.61 12.58 -14.24
CA ALA A 56 -10.65 12.28 -13.17
C ALA A 56 -9.68 11.16 -13.56
N ILE A 57 -8.42 11.31 -13.17
CA ILE A 57 -7.38 10.30 -13.41
C ILE A 57 -7.49 9.23 -12.33
N LEU A 58 -7.69 7.98 -12.74
CA LEU A 58 -7.77 6.84 -11.82
C LEU A 58 -6.51 5.99 -11.90
N VAL A 59 -5.96 5.63 -10.74
CA VAL A 59 -4.88 4.65 -10.59
C VAL A 59 -5.37 3.54 -9.66
N LEU A 60 -5.63 2.37 -10.22
CA LEU A 60 -6.08 1.20 -9.47
C LEU A 60 -4.89 0.28 -9.21
N LEU A 61 -4.50 0.12 -7.95
CA LEU A 61 -3.43 -0.78 -7.57
C LEU A 61 -4.00 -2.16 -7.25
N SER A 62 -3.35 -3.19 -7.79
CA SER A 62 -3.75 -4.56 -7.59
C SER A 62 -2.54 -5.50 -7.56
N ILE A 63 -2.61 -6.53 -6.72
CA ILE A 63 -1.63 -7.63 -6.69
C ILE A 63 -2.02 -8.78 -7.64
N ALA A 64 -3.24 -8.74 -8.20
CA ALA A 64 -3.77 -9.76 -9.10
C ALA A 64 -4.40 -9.12 -10.33
N GLU A 65 -4.39 -9.84 -11.44
CA GLU A 65 -5.14 -9.43 -12.61
C GLU A 65 -6.65 -9.59 -12.36
N VAL A 66 -7.39 -8.49 -12.50
CA VAL A 66 -8.86 -8.46 -12.37
C VAL A 66 -9.46 -8.36 -13.76
N LYS A 67 -10.27 -9.35 -14.14
CA LYS A 67 -10.83 -9.49 -15.49
C LYS A 67 -12.29 -9.04 -15.57
N THR A 68 -12.66 -8.02 -14.79
CA THR A 68 -14.06 -7.56 -14.68
C THR A 68 -14.15 -6.04 -14.45
N GLY A 69 -15.30 -5.47 -14.79
CA GLY A 69 -15.65 -4.07 -14.53
C GLY A 69 -14.65 -3.07 -15.12
N ILE A 70 -14.43 -1.98 -14.39
CA ILE A 70 -13.52 -0.88 -14.76
C ILE A 70 -12.11 -1.36 -15.15
N PHE A 71 -11.60 -2.45 -14.57
CA PHE A 71 -10.26 -2.96 -14.90
C PHE A 71 -10.10 -3.35 -16.37
N LEU A 72 -11.18 -3.78 -17.04
CA LEU A 72 -11.14 -4.10 -18.48
C LEU A 72 -11.03 -2.86 -19.37
N LYS A 73 -11.37 -1.67 -18.84
CA LYS A 73 -11.35 -0.39 -19.56
C LYS A 73 -10.05 0.39 -19.37
N MET A 74 -9.17 -0.06 -18.48
CA MET A 74 -7.97 0.67 -18.07
C MET A 74 -6.69 0.17 -18.75
N SER A 75 -5.76 1.09 -18.99
CA SER A 75 -4.40 0.73 -19.40
C SER A 75 -3.68 0.01 -18.25
N LYS A 76 -3.04 -1.12 -18.58
CA LYS A 76 -2.33 -1.95 -17.61
C LYS A 76 -0.85 -1.57 -17.58
N ILE A 77 -0.33 -1.36 -16.36
CA ILE A 77 1.10 -1.25 -16.10
C ILE A 77 1.47 -2.35 -15.10
N GLU A 78 2.45 -3.17 -15.44
CA GLU A 78 2.94 -4.23 -14.55
C GLU A 78 4.21 -3.79 -13.85
N LEU A 79 4.21 -3.89 -12.51
CA LEU A 79 5.40 -3.64 -11.71
C LEU A 79 6.13 -4.97 -11.47
N GLY A 80 7.31 -5.08 -12.06
CA GLY A 80 8.20 -6.22 -11.86
C GLY A 80 8.84 -6.24 -10.48
N ARG A 81 9.33 -7.42 -10.08
CA ARG A 81 10.17 -7.55 -8.88
C ARG A 81 11.51 -6.83 -9.11
N LEU A 82 12.03 -6.21 -8.07
CA LEU A 82 13.37 -5.64 -8.11
C LEU A 82 14.42 -6.74 -8.08
N SER A 83 15.44 -6.57 -8.91
CA SER A 83 16.65 -7.39 -8.88
C SER A 83 17.45 -7.18 -7.60
N GLU A 84 18.30 -8.14 -7.28
CA GLU A 84 19.23 -8.02 -6.14
C GLU A 84 20.12 -6.77 -6.24
N ALA A 85 20.60 -6.42 -7.44
CA ALA A 85 21.41 -5.23 -7.64
C ALA A 85 20.65 -3.94 -7.27
N GLN A 86 19.38 -3.85 -7.66
CA GLN A 86 18.53 -2.69 -7.35
C GLN A 86 18.20 -2.61 -5.85
N ILE A 87 17.93 -3.75 -5.20
CA ILE A 87 17.71 -3.78 -3.74
C ILE A 87 18.97 -3.32 -2.99
N ARG A 88 20.14 -3.80 -3.40
CA ARG A 88 21.41 -3.37 -2.83
C ARG A 88 21.61 -1.87 -2.99
N GLU A 89 21.31 -1.32 -4.15
CA GLU A 89 21.39 0.12 -4.40
C GLU A 89 20.45 0.92 -3.49
N ILE A 90 19.22 0.45 -3.30
CA ILE A 90 18.26 1.05 -2.35
C ILE A 90 18.83 1.06 -0.92
N MET A 91 19.43 -0.04 -0.49
CA MET A 91 20.06 -0.13 0.83
C MET A 91 21.21 0.86 1.00
N ILE A 92 22.08 0.97 -0.01
CA ILE A 92 23.22 1.90 0.01
C ILE A 92 22.72 3.35 0.08
N ARG A 93 21.72 3.70 -0.74
CA ARG A 93 21.12 5.05 -0.74
C ARG A 93 20.49 5.38 0.60
N GLU A 94 19.78 4.43 1.22
CA GLU A 94 19.21 4.62 2.56
C GLU A 94 20.30 4.83 3.61
N ALA A 95 21.37 4.02 3.56
CA ALA A 95 22.48 4.10 4.50
C ALA A 95 23.19 5.46 4.43
N ILE A 96 23.40 5.98 3.21
CA ILE A 96 23.90 7.33 2.98
C ILE A 96 22.93 8.38 3.56
N ALA A 97 21.63 8.24 3.28
CA ALA A 97 20.61 9.20 3.73
C ALA A 97 20.52 9.31 5.25
N ILE A 98 20.76 8.22 5.98
CA ILE A 98 20.74 8.19 7.44
C ILE A 98 22.13 8.28 8.06
N ASP A 99 23.18 8.65 7.34
CA ASP A 99 24.57 8.70 7.82
C ASP A 99 24.99 7.43 8.58
N PHE A 100 24.92 6.30 7.87
CA PHE A 100 25.24 4.99 8.39
C PHE A 100 26.16 4.24 7.44
N SER A 101 27.32 3.83 7.94
CA SER A 101 28.27 3.03 7.15
C SER A 101 27.90 1.55 7.23
N LEU A 102 27.72 0.93 6.06
CA LEU A 102 27.46 -0.49 5.92
C LEU A 102 28.64 -1.18 5.22
N THR A 103 29.16 -2.25 5.82
CA THR A 103 30.13 -3.12 5.16
C THR A 103 29.44 -4.00 4.11
N PRO A 104 30.16 -4.48 3.07
CA PRO A 104 29.60 -5.39 2.07
C PRO A 104 28.97 -6.66 2.69
N SER A 105 29.57 -7.20 3.75
CA SER A 105 29.05 -8.36 4.48
C SER A 105 27.72 -8.06 5.19
N LYS A 106 27.58 -6.87 5.78
CA LYS A 106 26.34 -6.44 6.44
C LYS A 106 25.24 -6.19 5.41
N ILE A 107 25.57 -5.60 4.27
CA ILE A 107 24.63 -5.43 3.15
C ILE A 107 24.11 -6.80 2.67
N ALA A 108 25.00 -7.76 2.42
CA ALA A 108 24.60 -9.09 1.96
C ALA A 108 23.63 -9.79 2.94
N ARG A 109 23.89 -9.66 4.26
CA ARG A 109 23.00 -10.21 5.30
C ARG A 109 21.64 -9.50 5.35
N LEU A 110 21.60 -8.16 5.30
CA LEU A 110 20.33 -7.43 5.29
C LEU A 110 19.54 -7.71 4.01
N GLN A 111 20.25 -7.85 2.89
CA GLN A 111 19.67 -8.14 1.58
C GLN A 111 18.97 -9.51 1.55
N SER A 112 19.55 -10.55 2.15
CA SER A 112 18.90 -11.86 2.20
C SER A 112 17.59 -11.85 3.01
N ILE A 113 17.49 -10.98 4.03
CA ILE A 113 16.29 -10.78 4.84
C ILE A 113 15.23 -9.98 4.06
N ALA A 114 15.64 -8.92 3.36
CA ALA A 114 14.72 -8.05 2.63
C ALA A 114 14.18 -8.70 1.33
N GLY A 115 14.94 -9.61 0.72
CA GLY A 115 14.61 -10.19 -0.58
C GLY A 115 14.42 -9.10 -1.65
N SER A 116 13.40 -9.23 -2.49
CA SER A 116 13.04 -8.23 -3.52
C SER A 116 12.15 -7.09 -3.00
N ASN A 117 12.02 -6.90 -1.69
CA ASN A 117 11.12 -5.88 -1.13
C ASN A 117 11.89 -4.57 -0.79
N PRO A 118 11.64 -3.47 -1.52
CA PRO A 118 12.34 -2.21 -1.30
C PRO A 118 12.02 -1.56 0.06
N MET A 119 10.82 -1.76 0.59
CA MET A 119 10.43 -1.23 1.89
C MET A 119 11.19 -1.96 3.00
N LEU A 120 11.26 -3.29 2.94
CA LEU A 120 12.05 -4.08 3.88
C LEU A 120 13.54 -3.75 3.78
N ALA A 121 14.03 -3.49 2.57
CA ALA A 121 15.43 -3.13 2.36
C ALA A 121 15.81 -1.84 3.13
N LYS A 122 14.97 -0.80 3.03
CA LYS A 122 15.18 0.45 3.77
C LYS A 122 15.05 0.25 5.28
N GLN A 123 13.99 -0.43 5.71
CA GLN A 123 13.78 -0.70 7.13
C GLN A 123 14.94 -1.50 7.74
N ALA A 124 15.49 -2.45 6.98
CA ALA A 124 16.62 -3.26 7.44
C ALA A 124 17.86 -2.43 7.74
N VAL A 125 18.13 -1.41 6.92
CA VAL A 125 19.22 -0.46 7.11
C VAL A 125 18.97 0.41 8.34
N GLN A 126 17.75 0.92 8.51
CA GLN A 126 17.37 1.75 9.66
C GLN A 126 17.49 0.99 10.99
N GLU A 127 16.94 -0.22 11.07
CA GLU A 127 17.03 -1.05 12.28
C GLU A 127 18.48 -1.45 12.60
N ALA A 128 19.28 -1.70 11.57
CA ALA A 128 20.70 -2.00 11.73
C ALA A 128 21.51 -0.81 12.28
N LYS A 129 21.08 0.44 12.04
CA LYS A 129 21.66 1.64 12.67
C LYS A 129 21.27 1.73 14.14
N LEU A 130 20.04 1.37 14.49
CA LEU A 130 19.53 1.34 15.87
C LEU A 130 20.13 0.19 16.71
N GLY A 131 20.99 -0.66 16.13
CA GLY A 131 21.58 -1.81 16.81
C GLY A 131 20.59 -2.96 17.04
N ARG A 132 19.43 -2.96 16.38
CA ARG A 132 18.46 -4.05 16.49
C ARG A 132 18.81 -5.18 15.52
N HIS A 133 18.64 -6.42 15.99
CA HIS A 133 18.82 -7.61 15.17
C HIS A 133 17.48 -8.06 14.58
N PHE A 134 17.46 -8.34 13.27
CA PHE A 134 16.35 -9.07 12.67
C PHE A 134 16.37 -10.51 13.21
N PRO A 135 15.23 -11.05 13.67
CA PRO A 135 15.18 -12.44 14.09
C PRO A 135 15.48 -13.34 12.89
N GLU A 136 16.55 -14.13 12.99
CA GLU A 136 16.90 -15.13 11.99
C GLU A 136 15.91 -16.30 12.07
N GLY A 137 15.24 -16.62 10.95
CA GLY A 137 14.56 -17.91 10.80
C GLY A 137 13.10 -18.01 11.25
N LYS A 138 12.23 -17.07 10.87
CA LYS A 138 10.79 -17.38 10.73
C LYS A 138 10.31 -16.97 9.36
N GLU A 139 9.66 -17.91 8.65
CA GLU A 139 8.82 -17.58 7.51
C GLU A 139 7.91 -16.41 7.91
N MET A 140 8.18 -15.25 7.32
CA MET A 140 7.50 -14.01 7.69
C MET A 140 6.10 -14.05 7.08
N SER A 141 5.16 -14.65 7.79
CA SER A 141 3.73 -14.44 7.54
C SER A 141 3.47 -12.94 7.53
N ILE A 142 2.82 -12.45 6.48
CA ILE A 142 2.41 -11.06 6.28
C ILE A 142 1.59 -10.52 7.47
N SER A 143 1.07 -11.40 8.34
CA SER A 143 0.35 -11.04 9.57
C SER A 143 1.23 -10.59 10.76
N MET A 144 2.57 -10.78 10.71
CA MET A 144 3.47 -10.36 11.81
C MET A 144 4.01 -8.93 11.66
N TRP A 145 3.74 -8.27 10.53
CA TRP A 145 4.09 -6.88 10.32
C TRP A 145 2.98 -5.97 10.89
N HIS A 146 2.96 -5.80 12.21
CA HIS A 146 2.39 -4.57 12.75
C HIS A 146 3.42 -3.44 12.52
N PRO A 147 3.09 -2.39 11.75
CA PRO A 147 3.88 -1.18 11.78
C PRO A 147 3.86 -0.68 13.23
N LEU A 148 4.95 -0.05 13.66
CA LEU A 148 5.07 0.70 14.92
C LEU A 148 3.79 1.51 15.25
N SER A 149 2.84 0.84 15.90
CA SER A 149 1.60 1.32 16.48
C SER A 149 1.35 0.34 17.62
N MET A 150 1.56 0.71 18.87
CA MET A 150 0.85 1.78 19.54
C MET A 150 1.75 2.55 20.50
N LEU A 151 2.04 3.82 20.18
CA LEU A 151 2.14 4.82 21.22
C LEU A 151 0.68 5.21 21.54
N TYR A 152 0.06 4.56 22.53
CA TYR A 152 -1.18 5.07 23.11
C TYR A 152 -0.81 6.16 24.12
N LEU A 153 -0.81 7.42 23.70
CA LEU A 153 -1.21 8.50 24.60
C LEU A 153 -2.72 8.66 24.44
N GLN A 154 -3.46 8.10 25.39
CA GLN A 154 -4.80 8.60 25.69
C GLN A 154 -4.62 9.91 26.50
N PRO A 155 -5.50 10.91 26.35
CA PRO A 155 -5.60 11.98 27.33
C PRO A 155 -5.98 11.44 28.72
#